data_AF-A0A426YMU0-F1
#
_entry.id   AF-A0A426YMU0-F1
#
_cell.length_a   1.000
_cell.length_b   1.000
_cell.length_c   1.000
_cell.angle_alpha   90.00
_cell.angle_beta   90.00
_cell.angle_gamma   90.00
#
_symmetry.space_group_name_H-M   'P 1'
#
loop_
_entity.id
_entity.type
_entity.pdbx_description
1 polymer ?
#
loop_
_entity_poly.entity_id
_entity_poly.type
_entity_poly.pdbx_seq_one_letter_code
_entity_poly.pdbx_strand_id
1 'polypeptide(L)'
;MITPTEEPKLEDTTLEPKEKDTPQPVTRTVPTLAGYSTLQKLKIKGFLEQQSVIVLIDTGSTYNIMSSKIAAHLMLQKEDYNGFEAKVTNVQILKCNQKGPQVKLIL
;
A
#
# COMPACT_ATOMS: atom_id res chain seq x y z
N MET A 1 23.72 -61.31 4.44
CA MET A 1 23.04 -61.60 3.17
C MET A 1 21.92 -60.58 3.04
N ILE A 2 22.15 -59.49 2.32
CA ILE A 2 21.16 -58.43 2.10
C ILE A 2 20.78 -58.53 0.63
N THR A 3 19.52 -58.80 0.35
CA THR A 3 18.94 -58.85 -1.01
C THR A 3 18.84 -57.43 -1.58
N PRO A 4 19.15 -57.20 -2.87
CA PRO A 4 18.93 -55.91 -3.49
C PRO A 4 17.42 -55.69 -3.71
N THR A 5 16.89 -54.57 -3.24
CA THR A 5 15.55 -54.10 -3.57
C THR A 5 15.57 -53.53 -4.99
N GLU A 6 14.80 -54.08 -5.92
CA GLU A 6 14.59 -53.49 -7.24
C GLU A 6 13.89 -52.12 -7.10
N GLU A 7 14.45 -51.08 -7.73
CA GLU A 7 13.83 -49.78 -7.86
C GLU A 7 12.59 -49.87 -8.79
N PRO A 8 11.47 -49.19 -8.46
CA PRO A 8 10.30 -49.20 -9.33
C PRO A 8 10.60 -48.40 -10.61
N LYS A 9 10.37 -49.03 -11.76
CA LYS A 9 10.43 -48.37 -13.07
C LYS A 9 9.38 -47.26 -13.12
N LEU A 10 9.84 -46.02 -13.23
CA LEU A 10 9.00 -44.85 -13.42
C LEU A 10 8.43 -44.92 -14.85
N GLU A 11 7.18 -45.35 -14.93
CA GLU A 11 6.35 -45.31 -16.12
C GLU A 11 6.08 -43.84 -16.49
N ASP A 12 6.76 -43.38 -17.54
CA ASP A 12 6.60 -42.07 -18.18
C ASP A 12 5.19 -41.96 -18.75
N THR A 13 4.26 -41.51 -17.90
CA THR A 13 2.95 -41.08 -18.35
C THR A 13 3.11 -39.68 -18.93
N THR A 14 3.46 -39.62 -20.22
CA THR A 14 3.35 -38.41 -21.03
C THR A 14 1.87 -38.00 -21.08
N LEU A 15 1.43 -37.20 -20.10
CA LEU A 15 0.18 -36.48 -20.17
C LEU A 15 0.43 -35.21 -20.97
N GLU A 16 -0.05 -35.20 -22.21
CA GLU A 16 -0.10 -33.99 -23.03
C GLU A 16 -0.70 -32.82 -22.22
N PRO A 17 -0.06 -31.64 -22.19
CA PRO A 17 -0.67 -30.45 -21.63
C PRO A 17 -1.89 -30.08 -22.48
N LYS A 18 -3.10 -30.26 -21.93
CA LYS A 18 -4.30 -29.63 -22.49
C LYS A 18 -4.23 -28.14 -22.18
N GLU A 19 -3.54 -27.43 -23.05
CA GLU A 19 -3.54 -25.98 -23.08
C GLU A 19 -4.88 -25.47 -23.61
N LYS A 20 -5.67 -24.84 -22.73
CA LYS A 20 -6.43 -23.60 -22.94
C LYS A 20 -7.30 -23.30 -21.72
N ASP A 21 -6.66 -22.99 -20.61
CA ASP A 21 -7.21 -21.98 -19.71
C ASP A 21 -6.30 -20.76 -19.87
N THR A 22 -6.64 -19.93 -20.85
CA THR A 22 -5.99 -18.63 -21.04
C THR A 22 -6.13 -17.89 -19.71
N PRO A 23 -5.03 -17.57 -19.00
CA PRO A 23 -5.15 -16.65 -17.88
C PRO A 23 -5.72 -15.38 -18.47
N GLN A 24 -6.94 -15.00 -18.10
CA GLN A 24 -7.40 -13.65 -18.43
C GLN A 24 -6.29 -12.73 -17.90
N PRO A 25 -5.65 -11.91 -18.75
CA PRO A 25 -4.77 -10.89 -18.24
C PRO A 25 -5.68 -9.99 -17.43
N VAL A 26 -5.69 -10.18 -16.11
CA VAL A 26 -6.24 -9.22 -15.18
C VAL A 26 -5.44 -7.98 -15.47
N THR A 27 -6.04 -7.10 -16.27
CA THR A 27 -5.43 -5.84 -16.65
C THR A 27 -5.42 -5.04 -15.37
N ARG A 28 -4.34 -5.19 -14.60
CA ARG A 28 -4.01 -4.25 -13.54
C ARG A 28 -3.61 -2.98 -14.27
N THR A 29 -4.61 -2.19 -14.65
CA THR A 29 -4.41 -0.88 -15.23
C THR A 29 -3.72 -0.03 -14.17
N VAL A 30 -2.39 0.02 -14.24
CA VAL A 30 -1.62 1.07 -13.60
C VAL A 30 -1.80 2.31 -14.49
N PRO A 31 -2.42 3.40 -14.01
CA PRO A 31 -2.63 4.57 -14.83
C PRO A 31 -1.26 5.11 -15.28
N THR A 32 -0.98 4.96 -16.58
CA THR A 32 0.24 5.42 -17.24
C THR A 32 -0.02 6.80 -17.85
N LEU A 33 1.00 7.65 -17.77
CA LEU A 33 1.07 9.12 -17.79
C LEU A 33 0.57 9.88 -19.05
N ALA A 34 -0.15 9.30 -20.00
CA ALA A 34 -0.51 10.00 -21.24
C ALA A 34 -2.02 10.24 -21.38
N GLY A 35 -2.43 11.50 -21.14
CA GLY A 35 -3.68 12.07 -21.65
C GLY A 35 -4.81 12.16 -20.63
N TYR A 36 -4.89 13.29 -19.93
CA TYR A 36 -6.08 13.79 -19.22
C TYR A 36 -6.86 12.74 -18.40
N SER A 37 -6.18 12.06 -17.48
CA SER A 37 -6.90 11.54 -16.32
C SER A 37 -7.25 12.73 -15.43
N THR A 38 -8.53 12.89 -15.04
CA THR A 38 -8.87 13.59 -13.80
C THR A 38 -7.84 13.17 -12.77
N LEU A 39 -7.09 14.10 -12.18
CA LEU A 39 -6.03 13.82 -11.22
C LEU A 39 -6.66 13.09 -10.02
N GLN A 40 -6.84 11.78 -10.15
CA GLN A 40 -7.50 10.97 -9.16
C GLN A 40 -6.50 10.87 -8.03
N LYS A 41 -6.78 11.64 -6.97
CA LYS A 41 -6.09 11.58 -5.69
C LYS A 41 -5.97 10.11 -5.29
N LEU A 42 -4.75 9.56 -5.33
CA LEU A 42 -4.51 8.17 -5.01
C LEU A 42 -4.75 7.99 -3.51
N LYS A 43 -5.72 7.14 -3.17
CA LYS A 43 -6.10 6.88 -1.78
C LYS A 43 -5.98 5.40 -1.50
N ILE A 44 -5.39 5.06 -0.36
CA ILE A 44 -5.37 3.70 0.15
C ILE A 44 -6.13 3.66 1.48
N LYS A 45 -6.85 2.56 1.70
CA LYS A 45 -7.41 2.25 3.01
C LYS A 45 -6.36 1.44 3.77
N GLY A 46 -6.20 1.74 5.04
CA GLY A 46 -5.35 0.97 5.95
C GLY A 46 -5.82 1.13 7.38
N PHE A 47 -4.98 0.74 8.32
CA PHE A 47 -5.21 0.82 9.75
C PHE A 47 -4.03 1.47 10.46
N LEU A 48 -4.35 2.34 11.41
CA LEU A 48 -3.43 2.90 12.41
C LEU A 48 -4.06 2.66 13.77
N GLU A 49 -3.30 2.11 14.73
CA GLU A 49 -3.82 1.79 16.07
C GLU A 49 -5.16 1.02 16.03
N GLN A 50 -5.24 0.01 15.14
CA GLN A 50 -6.43 -0.81 14.89
C GLN A 50 -7.65 -0.08 14.31
N GLN A 51 -7.56 1.23 14.07
CA GLN A 51 -8.64 2.03 13.47
C GLN A 51 -8.40 2.24 11.98
N SER A 52 -9.48 2.11 11.19
CA SER A 52 -9.37 2.30 9.75
C SER A 52 -9.16 3.76 9.39
N VAL A 53 -8.20 4.01 8.51
CA VAL A 53 -7.88 5.33 7.98
C VAL A 53 -7.81 5.28 6.45
N ILE A 54 -8.07 6.42 5.82
CA ILE A 54 -7.81 6.63 4.40
C ILE A 54 -6.60 7.53 4.28
N VAL A 55 -5.55 7.05 3.63
CA VAL A 55 -4.31 7.78 3.42
C VAL A 55 -4.27 8.26 1.96
N LEU A 56 -4.01 9.55 1.78
CA LEU A 56 -3.73 10.14 0.47
C LEU A 56 -2.25 9.90 0.15
N ILE A 57 -1.96 9.32 -1.01
CA ILE A 57 -0.60 9.20 -1.53
C ILE A 57 -0.33 10.44 -2.40
N ASP A 58 0.60 11.26 -1.93
CA ASP A 58 1.08 12.43 -2.64
C ASP A 58 2.61 12.34 -2.80
N THR A 59 3.06 11.99 -4.01
CA THR A 59 4.48 11.87 -4.35
C THR A 59 5.20 13.23 -4.36
N GLY A 60 4.48 14.35 -4.34
CA GLY A 60 5.05 15.69 -4.25
C GLY A 60 5.25 16.19 -2.82
N SER A 61 4.84 15.41 -1.81
CA SER A 61 4.96 15.81 -0.41
C SER A 61 6.26 15.31 0.23
N THR A 62 6.94 16.17 0.99
CA THR A 62 8.17 15.81 1.74
C THR A 62 7.86 15.16 3.08
N TYR A 63 6.68 15.42 3.64
CA TYR A 63 6.29 15.01 4.98
C TYR A 63 4.89 14.41 5.00
N ASN A 64 4.70 13.40 5.86
CA ASN A 64 3.38 12.86 6.18
C ASN A 64 2.66 13.82 7.12
N ILE A 65 1.47 14.28 6.73
CA ILE A 65 0.65 15.19 7.53
C ILE A 65 -0.65 14.50 7.92
N MET A 66 -1.01 14.59 9.19
CA MET A 66 -2.28 14.10 9.73
C MET A 66 -3.04 15.27 10.34
N SER A 67 -4.36 15.31 10.14
CA SER A 67 -5.18 16.32 10.82
C SER A 67 -5.20 16.08 12.34
N SER A 68 -5.19 17.16 13.12
CA SER A 68 -5.27 17.08 14.58
C SER A 68 -6.54 16.37 15.08
N LYS A 69 -7.64 16.45 14.31
CA LYS A 69 -8.89 15.74 14.58
C LYS A 69 -8.73 14.22 14.46
N ILE A 70 -8.07 13.75 13.41
CA ILE A 70 -7.79 12.32 13.22
C ILE A 70 -6.83 11.84 14.31
N ALA A 71 -5.77 12.60 14.61
CA ALA A 71 -4.82 12.24 15.67
C ALA A 71 -5.51 12.10 17.03
N ALA A 72 -6.46 12.98 17.36
CA ALA A 72 -7.26 12.90 18.59
C ALA A 72 -8.20 11.67 18.60
N HIS A 73 -8.84 11.36 17.47
CA HIS A 73 -9.70 10.17 17.34
C HIS A 73 -8.90 8.85 17.47
N LEU A 74 -7.69 8.84 16.94
CA LEU A 74 -6.74 7.74 17.08
C LEU A 74 -6.07 7.71 18.47
N MET A 75 -6.37 8.67 19.34
CA MET A 75 -5.74 8.84 20.66
C MET A 75 -4.20 8.85 20.62
N LEU A 76 -3.64 9.38 19.52
CA LEU A 76 -2.19 9.50 19.37
C LEU A 76 -1.66 10.59 20.30
N GLN A 77 -0.61 10.26 21.04
CA GLN A 77 0.18 11.25 21.77
C GLN A 77 0.75 12.26 20.79
N LYS A 78 0.82 13.53 21.16
CA LYS A 78 1.41 14.57 20.31
C LYS A 78 2.36 15.39 21.14
N GLU A 79 3.50 15.69 20.56
CA GLU A 79 4.52 16.53 21.16
C GLU A 79 4.56 17.85 20.39
N ASP A 80 4.69 18.95 21.13
CA ASP A 80 4.93 20.25 20.49
C ASP A 80 6.33 20.24 19.86
N TYR A 81 6.41 20.83 18.68
CA TYR A 81 7.63 20.83 17.86
C TYR A 81 7.77 22.15 17.12
N ASN A 82 9.01 22.59 16.90
CA ASN A 82 9.34 23.70 16.00
C ASN A 82 9.15 23.24 14.55
N GLY A 83 7.88 23.08 14.16
CA GLY A 83 7.54 22.53 12.87
C GLY A 83 7.51 23.57 11.76
N PHE A 84 6.66 23.36 10.77
CA PHE A 84 6.75 24.06 9.49
C PHE A 84 5.38 24.42 8.94
N GLU A 85 5.39 25.25 7.92
CA GLU A 85 4.20 25.63 7.17
C GLU A 85 4.15 24.84 5.86
N ALA A 86 3.06 24.12 5.64
CA ALA A 86 2.81 23.39 4.40
C ALA A 86 1.78 24.15 3.56
N LYS A 87 2.17 24.59 2.36
CA LYS A 87 1.24 25.19 1.39
C LYS A 87 0.51 24.07 0.65
N VAL A 88 -0.81 24.08 0.69
CA VAL A 88 -1.66 23.16 -0.06
C VAL A 88 -2.18 23.82 -1.35
N THR A 89 -2.74 23.01 -2.25
CA THR A 89 -3.14 23.38 -3.62
C THR A 89 -4.08 24.58 -3.74
N ASN A 90 -4.90 24.86 -2.71
CA ASN A 90 -5.79 26.02 -2.65
C ASN A 90 -5.14 27.26 -2.00
N VAL A 91 -3.81 27.33 -1.97
CA VAL A 91 -3.02 28.44 -1.37
C VAL A 91 -3.16 28.52 0.15
N GLN A 92 -3.95 27.64 0.78
CA GLN A 92 -4.03 27.56 2.23
C GLN A 92 -2.69 27.08 2.81
N ILE A 93 -2.32 27.66 3.95
CA ILE A 93 -1.12 27.28 4.69
C ILE A 93 -1.57 26.47 5.90
N LEU A 94 -1.03 25.27 6.04
CA LEU A 94 -1.19 24.41 7.20
C LEU A 94 0.01 24.61 8.11
N LYS A 95 -0.23 25.11 9.33
CA LYS A 95 0.80 25.16 10.36
C LYS A 95 0.91 23.79 11.03
N CYS A 96 2.04 23.13 10.83
CA CYS A 96 2.35 21.83 11.41
C CYS A 96 3.32 22.06 12.57
N ASN A 97 2.84 22.28 13.79
CA ASN A 97 3.65 22.54 14.99
C ASN A 97 3.58 21.42 16.04
N GLN A 98 2.98 20.28 15.69
CA GLN A 98 2.91 19.10 16.53
C GLN A 98 3.41 17.88 15.76
N LYS A 99 4.11 17.00 16.47
CA LYS A 99 4.62 15.74 15.94
C LYS A 99 3.91 14.58 16.63
N GLY A 100 3.43 13.62 15.86
CA GLY A 100 2.89 12.36 16.38
C GLY A 100 3.98 11.30 16.56
N PRO A 101 3.71 10.23 17.32
CA PRO A 101 4.61 9.10 17.47
C PRO A 101 4.82 8.40 16.13
N GLN A 102 5.88 7.60 16.06
CA GLN A 102 6.04 6.67 14.96
C GLN A 102 4.98 5.57 15.09
N VAL A 103 4.10 5.48 14.10
CA VAL A 103 3.02 4.47 14.02
C VAL A 103 3.18 3.64 12.76
N LYS A 104 2.78 2.37 12.82
CA LYS A 104 2.82 1.46 11.67
C LYS A 104 1.50 1.54 10.92
N LEU A 105 1.56 1.87 9.63
CA LEU A 105 0.43 1.70 8.71
C LEU A 105 0.31 0.23 8.30
N ILE A 106 -0.82 -0.38 8.59
CA ILE A 106 -1.19 -1.73 8.12
C ILE A 106 -2.15 -1.56 6.95
N LEU A 107 -1.94 -2.30 5.85
CA LEU A 107 -2.78 -2.25 4.65
C LEU A 107 -3.71 -3.46 4.59
#